data_AF-A0A968F5Y6-F1
#
_entry.id   AF-A0A968F5Y6-F1
#
_cell.length_a   1.000
_cell.length_b   1.000
_cell.length_c   1.000
_cell.angle_alpha   90.00
_cell.angle_beta   90.00
_cell.angle_gamma   90.00
#
_symmetry.space_group_name_H-M   'P 1'
#
loop_
_entity.id
_entity.type
_entity.pdbx_description
1 polymer ?
#
loop_
_entity_poly.entity_id
_entity_poly.type
_entity_poly.pdbx_seq_one_letter_code
_entity_poly.pdbx_strand_id
1 'polypeptide(L)' 'QEYLRPNLRANLLAALSANRRYEDDSIRLFELGRVYLPQPRDLPNEPEMLCGILSGSRSEKSWHGEEELIDFFDAKG' A
#
# COMPACT_ATOMS: atom_id res chain seq x y z
N GLN A 1 1.68 -10.77 -16.54
CA GLN A 1 2.24 -11.18 -15.24
C GLN A 1 2.41 -12.70 -15.29
N GLU A 2 3.64 -13.20 -15.21
CA GLU A 2 3.97 -14.62 -15.44
C GLU A 2 4.09 -15.44 -14.14
N TYR A 3 4.03 -14.78 -12.97
CA TYR A 3 4.19 -15.40 -11.65
C TYR A 3 3.07 -14.97 -10.68
N LEU A 4 2.74 -15.87 -9.76
CA LEU A 4 1.86 -15.59 -8.63
C LEU A 4 2.53 -14.63 -7.64
N ARG A 5 1.76 -13.69 -7.09
CA ARG A 5 2.30 -12.62 -6.24
C ARG A 5 2.74 -13.17 -4.86
N PRO A 6 3.98 -12.94 -4.42
CA PRO A 6 4.44 -13.35 -3.09
C PRO A 6 4.10 -12.32 -1.99
N ASN A 7 3.69 -11.11 -2.36
CA ASN A 7 3.25 -10.04 -1.46
C ASN A 7 2.28 -9.09 -2.20
N LEU A 8 1.54 -8.28 -1.45
CA LEU A 8 0.63 -7.26 -2.01
C LEU A 8 1.30 -5.89 -2.22
N ARG A 9 2.52 -5.70 -1.67
CA ARG A 9 3.21 -4.41 -1.68
C ARG A 9 3.54 -3.95 -3.11
N ALA A 10 3.93 -4.87 -3.98
CA ALA A 10 4.28 -4.53 -5.36
C ALA A 10 3.08 -3.91 -6.12
N ASN A 11 1.88 -4.46 -5.92
CA ASN A 11 0.65 -3.94 -6.51
C ASN A 11 0.31 -2.56 -5.96
N LEU A 12 0.34 -2.39 -4.64
CA LEU A 12 0.07 -1.11 -4.00
C LEU A 12 1.06 -0.02 -4.40
N LEU A 13 2.36 -0.35 -4.53
CA LEU A 13 3.37 0.58 -5.03
C LEU A 13 3.15 0.95 -6.50
N ALA A 14 2.76 -0.01 -7.34
CA ALA A 14 2.41 0.26 -8.73
C ALA A 14 1.18 1.17 -8.83
N ALA A 15 0.15 0.91 -8.03
CA ALA A 15 -1.05 1.74 -7.95
C ALA A 15 -0.71 3.15 -7.45
N LEU A 16 0.09 3.28 -6.39
CA LEU A 16 0.58 4.58 -5.91
C LEU A 16 1.33 5.33 -7.02
N SER A 17 2.29 4.68 -7.67
CA SER A 17 3.08 5.28 -8.75
C SER A 17 2.22 5.76 -9.92
N ALA A 18 1.23 4.97 -10.32
CA ALA A 18 0.32 5.31 -11.42
C ALA A 18 -0.57 6.51 -11.10
N ASN A 19 -0.97 6.67 -9.82
CA ASN A 19 -1.87 7.73 -9.37
C ASN A 19 -1.15 8.99 -8.88
N ARG A 20 0.13 8.89 -8.48
CA ARG A 20 0.90 10.00 -7.88
C ARG A 20 0.95 11.27 -8.73
N ARG A 21 0.81 11.17 -10.05
CA ARG A 21 0.82 12.32 -10.97
C ARG A 21 -0.54 13.00 -11.14
N TYR A 22 -1.60 12.40 -10.60
CA TYR A 22 -2.98 12.87 -10.73
C TYR A 22 -3.57 13.35 -9.40
N GLU A 23 -2.93 13.01 -8.29
CA GLU A 23 -3.30 13.43 -6.95
C GLU A 23 -2.14 14.23 -6.34
N ASP A 24 -2.37 15.53 -6.13
CA ASP A 24 -1.39 16.46 -5.55
C ASP A 24 -1.36 16.39 -4.00
N ASP A 25 -2.30 15.68 -3.39
CA ASP A 25 -2.47 15.61 -1.93
C ASP A 25 -1.99 14.26 -1.35
N SER A 26 -2.91 13.47 -0.77
CA SER A 26 -2.59 12.22 -0.08
C SER A 26 -3.24 11.03 -0.78
N ILE A 27 -2.47 9.94 -0.94
CA ILE A 27 -2.97 8.68 -1.46
C ILE A 27 -2.92 7.65 -0.33
N ARG A 28 -4.08 7.08 -0.01
CA ARG A 28 -4.24 6.05 1.03
C ARG A 28 -4.97 4.88 0.40
N LEU A 29 -4.28 3.75 0.25
CA LEU A 29 -4.81 2.56 -0.41
C LEU A 29 -4.61 1.34 0.49
N PHE A 30 -5.52 0.38 0.37
CA PHE A 30 -5.35 -0.95 0.95
C PHE A 30 -5.76 -2.03 -0.05
N GLU A 31 -5.20 -3.23 0.12
CA GLU A 31 -5.52 -4.43 -0.65
C GLU A 31 -5.70 -5.60 0.33
N LEU A 32 -6.80 -6.34 0.18
CA LEU A 32 -7.05 -7.62 0.83
C LEU A 32 -7.01 -8.72 -0.23
N GLY A 33 -6.16 -9.73 -0.04
CA GLY A 33 -6.11 -10.85 -0.97
C GLY A 33 -5.08 -11.90 -0.61
N ARG A 34 -5.15 -13.04 -1.31
CA ARG A 34 -4.18 -14.13 -1.15
C ARG A 34 -2.82 -13.77 -1.73
N VAL A 35 -1.77 -14.29 -1.11
CA VAL A 35 -0.43 -14.38 -1.69
C VAL A 35 0.05 -15.81 -1.73
N TYR A 36 1.08 -16.08 -2.51
CA TYR A 36 1.52 -17.44 -2.78
C TYR A 36 2.97 -17.58 -2.33
N LEU A 37 3.17 -18.14 -1.14
CA LEU A 37 4.49 -18.33 -0.56
C LEU A 37 5.00 -19.72 -0.94
N PRO A 38 6.16 -19.82 -1.61
CA PRO A 38 6.66 -21.10 -2.09
C PRO A 38 6.99 -22.05 -0.92
N GLN A 39 6.62 -23.32 -1.06
CA GLN A 39 6.98 -24.39 -0.14
C GLN A 39 7.85 -25.44 -0.84
N PRO A 40 8.88 -26.01 -0.18
CA PRO A 40 9.69 -27.07 -0.77
C PRO A 40 8.87 -28.34 -1.04
N ARG A 41 8.76 -28.74 -2.31
CA ARG A 41 8.09 -29.98 -2.76
C ARG A 41 6.62 -30.09 -2.35
N ASP A 42 5.94 -28.97 -2.16
CA ASP A 42 4.52 -28.92 -1.81
C ASP A 42 3.82 -27.75 -2.53
N LEU A 43 2.50 -27.68 -2.43
CA LEU A 43 1.72 -26.52 -2.86
C LEU A 43 2.13 -25.26 -2.07
N PRO A 44 2.05 -24.07 -2.68
CA PRO A 44 2.36 -22.83 -1.98
C PRO A 44 1.43 -22.63 -0.79
N ASN A 45 1.95 -22.00 0.27
CA ASN A 45 1.08 -21.49 1.33
C ASN A 45 0.32 -20.28 0.78
N GLU A 46 -1.00 -20.28 0.93
CA GLU A 46 -1.90 -19.25 0.40
C GLU A 46 -2.58 -18.41 1.51
N PRO A 47 -1.82 -17.68 2.35
CA PRO A 47 -2.46 -16.87 3.38
C PRO A 47 -3.23 -15.70 2.76
N GLU A 48 -4.39 -15.40 3.33
CA GLU A 48 -5.06 -14.13 3.11
C GLU A 48 -4.27 -13.02 3.84
N MET A 49 -3.96 -11.94 3.13
CA MET A 49 -3.20 -10.82 3.68
C MET A 49 -3.92 -9.51 3.42
N LEU A 50 -3.84 -8.61 4.40
CA LEU A 50 -4.18 -7.20 4.27
C LEU A 50 -2.88 -6.40 4.16
N CYS A 51 -2.81 -5.49 3.19
CA CYS A 51 -1.69 -4.57 3.05
C CYS A 51 -2.22 -3.16 2.81
N GLY A 52 -1.57 -2.16 3.41
CA GLY A 52 -1.90 -0.75 3.24
C GLY A 52 -0.68 0.05 2.80
N ILE A 53 -0.93 1.17 2.12
CA ILE A 53 0.07 2.19 1.79
C ILE A 53 -0.52 3.57 2.04
N LEU A 54 0.25 4.42 2.71
CA LEU A 54 -0.08 5.81 2.98
C LEU A 54 1.01 6.70 2.36
N SER A 55 0.61 7.80 1.73
CA SER A 55 1.52 8.76 1.11
C SER A 55 0.92 10.17 1.11
N GLY A 56 1.79 11.18 1.17
CA GLY A 56 1.41 12.59 1.11
C GLY A 56 1.16 13.20 2.49
N SER A 57 0.30 14.22 2.51
CA SER A 57 0.01 15.00 3.71
C SER A 57 -0.91 14.25 4.68
N ARG A 58 -0.66 14.45 5.97
CA ARG A 58 -1.41 13.85 7.07
C ARG A 58 -2.84 14.37 7.14
N SER A 59 -3.02 15.64 6.82
CA SER A 59 -4.28 16.37 6.85
C SER A 59 -4.63 16.86 5.45
N GLU A 60 -5.93 17.03 5.17
CA GLU A 60 -6.36 17.78 3.99
C GLU A 60 -5.88 19.23 4.08
N LYS A 61 -5.60 19.83 2.92
CA LYS A 61 -5.20 21.24 2.84
C LYS A 61 -6.29 22.11 3.47
N SER A 62 -5.93 22.79 4.55
CA SER A 62 -6.80 23.75 5.22
C SER A 62 -6.08 25.07 5.44
N TRP A 63 -6.81 26.18 5.48
CA TRP A 63 -6.24 27.51 5.72
C TRP A 63 -5.65 27.68 7.12
N HIS A 64 -5.92 26.73 8.02
CA HIS A 64 -5.57 26.78 9.44
C HIS A 64 -4.51 25.76 9.86
N GLY A 65 -4.08 24.87 8.96
CA GLY A 65 -3.20 23.75 9.29
C GLY A 65 -1.82 23.86 8.65
N GLU A 66 -0.78 23.49 9.40
CA GLU A 66 0.54 23.21 8.83
C GLU A 66 0.48 21.91 8.01
N GLU A 67 1.19 21.90 6.87
CA GLU A 67 1.28 20.74 6.00
C GLU A 67 2.28 19.73 6.60
N GLU A 68 1.78 18.81 7.43
CA GLU A 68 2.57 17.69 7.96
C GLU A 68 2.55 16.49 7.00
N LEU A 69 3.71 15.89 6.76
CA LEU A 69 3.82 14.64 6.02
C LEU A 69 3.46 13.44 6.92
N ILE A 70 2.83 12.43 6.33
CA ILE A 70 2.55 11.16 7.01
C ILE A 70 3.86 10.52 7.50
N ASP A 71 3.85 10.05 8.73
CA ASP A 71 4.97 9.33 9.33
C ASP A 71 4.64 7.85 9.67
N PHE A 72 5.57 7.18 10.35
CA PHE A 72 5.39 5.79 10.77
C PHE A 72 4.25 5.60 11.78
N PHE A 73 4.04 6.56 12.68
CA PHE A 73 3.03 6.46 13.73
C PHE A 73 1.62 6.64 13.15
N ASP A 74 1.47 7.44 12.10
CA ASP A 74 0.23 7.52 11.33
C ASP A 74 -0.12 6.19 10.64
N ALA A 75 0.88 5.44 10.18
CA ALA A 75 0.67 4.11 9.60
C ALA A 75 0.38 3.02 10.65
N LYS A 76 0.72 3.26 11.92
CA LYS A 76 0.56 2.31 13.03
C LYS A 76 -0.79 2.47 13.74
N GLY A 77 -1.29 3.70 13.86
CA GLY A 77 -2.48 4.07 14.65
C GLY A 77 -3.79 3.79 13.94
#